data_AF-A0A1G3CR70-F1
#
_entry.id   AF-A0A1G3CR70-F1
#
_cell.length_a   1.000
_cell.length_b   1.000
_cell.length_c   1.000
_cell.angle_alpha   90.00
_cell.angle_beta   90.00
_cell.angle_gamma   90.00
#
_symmetry.space_group_name_H-M   'P 1'
#
loop_
_entity.id
_entity.type
_entity.pdbx_description
1 polymer ?
#
loop_
_entity_poly.entity_id
_entity_poly.type
_entity_poly.pdbx_seq_one_letter_code
_entity_poly.pdbx_strand_id
1 'polypeptide(L)'
;MTKLTSKPILKKASGILAQEFAIPKDIAWAWVTLLLSQEEQKRDSEEKRYARIAEFEAWITELNLPTDPKIPASTAVSPESVKNSARNVFEWPHEYIFEEPAAVKHPASKVTYSDTITKPILDAIKDAGGSDDRPQLIAILEGYAKEGKEPFANVTVEGIEWKGSNWSEGDKLNLLTIKTLNNRLANLKKKGLI
;
A
#
# COMPACT_ATOMS: atom_id res chain seq x y z
N MET A 1 -9.41 -32.06 4.52
CA MET A 1 -10.15 -31.16 3.61
C MET A 1 -10.13 -29.76 4.20
N THR A 2 -9.29 -28.87 3.68
CA THR A 2 -9.19 -27.47 4.12
C THR A 2 -10.39 -26.68 3.60
N LYS A 3 -11.07 -25.95 4.50
CA LYS A 3 -12.21 -25.09 4.15
C LYS A 3 -11.84 -24.14 3.01
N LEU A 4 -12.71 -24.01 2.01
CA LEU A 4 -12.60 -23.07 0.88
C LEU A 4 -12.47 -21.60 1.31
N THR A 5 -12.83 -21.29 2.55
CA THR A 5 -12.62 -19.98 3.21
C THR A 5 -11.19 -19.78 3.74
N SER A 6 -10.27 -20.71 3.52
CA SER A 6 -8.89 -20.54 3.98
C SER A 6 -8.24 -19.35 3.28
N LYS A 7 -7.74 -18.41 4.10
CA LYS A 7 -7.03 -17.19 3.66
C LYS A 7 -5.99 -17.44 2.54
N PRO A 8 -5.22 -18.55 2.53
CA PRO A 8 -4.27 -18.83 1.45
C PRO A 8 -4.92 -19.09 0.08
N ILE A 9 -6.04 -19.82 0.04
CA ILE A 9 -6.72 -20.16 -1.22
C ILE A 9 -7.32 -18.90 -1.85
N LEU A 10 -7.97 -18.07 -1.04
CA LEU A 10 -8.57 -16.84 -1.53
C LEU A 10 -7.50 -15.82 -1.97
N LYS A 11 -6.37 -15.75 -1.26
CA LYS A 11 -5.22 -14.93 -1.67
C LYS A 11 -4.63 -15.38 -3.00
N LYS A 12 -4.55 -16.69 -3.24
CA LYS A 12 -4.12 -17.23 -4.55
C LYS A 12 -5.08 -16.81 -5.66
N ALA A 13 -6.39 -16.93 -5.43
CA ALA A 13 -7.42 -16.54 -6.40
C ALA A 13 -7.36 -15.04 -6.72
N SER A 14 -7.29 -14.17 -5.70
CA SER A 14 -7.10 -12.73 -5.88
C SER A 14 -5.81 -12.40 -6.64
N GLY A 15 -4.71 -13.07 -6.32
CA GLY A 15 -3.43 -12.89 -7.01
C GLY A 15 -3.51 -13.22 -8.51
N ILE A 16 -4.29 -14.23 -8.91
CA ILE A 16 -4.50 -14.56 -10.33
C ILE A 16 -5.29 -13.46 -11.04
N LEU A 17 -6.36 -12.95 -10.44
CA LEU A 17 -7.17 -11.87 -11.05
C LEU A 17 -6.43 -10.51 -11.10
N ALA A 18 -5.34 -10.36 -10.34
CA ALA A 18 -4.49 -9.16 -10.34
C ALA A 18 -3.29 -9.26 -11.31
N GLN A 19 -3.08 -10.41 -11.97
CA GLN A 19 -2.01 -10.57 -12.95
C GLN A 19 -2.28 -9.78 -14.24
N GLU A 20 -1.22 -9.39 -14.94
CA GLU A 20 -1.32 -8.76 -16.28
C GLU A 20 -1.98 -9.72 -17.28
N PHE A 21 -1.60 -11.00 -17.23
CA PHE A 21 -2.12 -12.10 -18.05
C PHE A 21 -2.22 -13.40 -17.25
N ALA A 22 -3.30 -14.15 -17.47
CA ALA A 22 -3.50 -15.49 -16.91
C ALA A 22 -4.27 -16.38 -17.89
N ILE A 23 -4.09 -17.69 -17.80
CA ILE A 23 -4.83 -18.62 -18.67
C ILE A 23 -6.32 -18.64 -18.29
N PRO A 24 -7.25 -18.79 -19.26
CA PRO A 24 -8.69 -18.75 -19.03
C PRO A 24 -9.17 -19.66 -17.89
N LYS A 25 -8.62 -20.86 -17.80
CA LYS A 25 -8.91 -21.83 -16.73
C LYS A 25 -8.60 -21.29 -15.33
N ASP A 26 -7.47 -20.62 -15.16
CA ASP A 26 -7.05 -20.08 -13.87
C ASP A 26 -7.89 -18.85 -13.49
N ILE A 27 -8.24 -18.02 -14.47
CA ILE A 27 -9.17 -16.89 -14.29
C ILE A 27 -10.54 -17.41 -13.84
N ALA A 28 -11.10 -18.39 -14.54
CA ALA A 28 -12.39 -19.01 -14.19
C ALA A 28 -12.37 -19.63 -12.79
N TRP A 29 -11.32 -20.38 -12.46
CA TRP A 29 -11.14 -20.94 -11.12
C TRP A 29 -11.10 -19.85 -10.04
N ALA A 30 -10.31 -18.79 -10.26
CA ALA A 30 -10.14 -17.70 -9.31
C ALA A 30 -11.45 -16.92 -9.11
N TRP A 31 -12.13 -16.62 -10.20
CA TRP A 31 -13.43 -15.94 -10.22
C TRP A 31 -14.46 -16.72 -9.38
N VAL A 32 -14.71 -17.99 -9.71
CA VAL A 32 -15.68 -18.82 -8.98
C VAL A 32 -15.29 -18.99 -7.51
N THR A 33 -14.00 -19.16 -7.23
CA THR A 33 -13.50 -19.33 -5.86
C THR A 33 -13.76 -18.10 -4.99
N LEU A 34 -13.64 -16.89 -5.54
CA LEU A 34 -13.92 -15.66 -4.82
C LEU A 34 -15.43 -15.42 -4.65
N LEU A 35 -16.25 -15.65 -5.67
CA LEU A 35 -17.71 -15.52 -5.57
C LEU A 35 -18.28 -16.43 -4.47
N LEU A 36 -17.91 -17.71 -4.48
CA LEU A 36 -18.36 -18.67 -3.47
C LEU A 36 -17.89 -18.33 -2.05
N SER A 37 -16.86 -17.51 -1.89
CA SER A 37 -16.42 -17.04 -0.58
C SER A 37 -17.15 -15.79 -0.09
N GLN A 38 -17.88 -15.09 -0.99
CA GLN A 38 -18.74 -13.94 -0.68
C GLN A 38 -20.18 -14.38 -0.41
N GLU A 39 -20.62 -15.49 -1.00
CA GLU A 39 -21.95 -16.06 -0.75
C GLU A 39 -22.03 -16.69 0.65
N GLU A 40 -23.12 -16.40 1.39
CA GLU A 40 -23.38 -17.01 2.69
C GLU A 40 -23.54 -18.52 2.57
N GLN A 41 -22.47 -19.25 2.91
CA GLN A 41 -22.36 -20.66 3.29
C GLN A 41 -23.45 -21.65 2.81
N LYS A 42 -23.99 -21.47 1.61
CA LYS A 42 -24.75 -22.51 0.94
C LYS A 42 -23.71 -23.47 0.42
N ARG A 43 -23.76 -24.70 0.92
CA ARG A 43 -22.97 -25.81 0.38
C ARG A 43 -23.43 -26.06 -1.06
N ASP A 44 -22.87 -25.33 -2.00
CA ASP A 44 -22.86 -25.82 -3.37
C ASP A 44 -22.01 -27.09 -3.40
N SER A 45 -22.55 -28.14 -4.02
CA SER A 45 -21.81 -29.38 -4.19
C SER A 45 -20.54 -29.10 -5.00
N GLU A 46 -19.47 -29.82 -4.71
CA GLU A 46 -18.19 -29.64 -5.40
C GLU A 46 -18.34 -29.77 -6.93
N GLU A 47 -19.27 -30.61 -7.37
CA GLU A 47 -19.66 -30.80 -8.77
C GLU A 47 -20.22 -29.51 -9.41
N LYS A 48 -21.08 -28.77 -8.69
CA LYS A 48 -21.60 -27.48 -9.18
C LYS A 48 -20.50 -26.45 -9.32
N ARG A 49 -19.52 -26.45 -8.41
CA ARG A 49 -18.35 -25.58 -8.50
C ARG A 49 -17.53 -25.90 -9.75
N TYR A 50 -17.19 -27.16 -10.01
CA TYR A 50 -16.44 -27.53 -11.20
C TYR A 50 -17.22 -27.24 -12.49
N ALA A 51 -18.54 -27.45 -12.49
CA ALA A 51 -19.40 -27.08 -13.61
C ALA A 51 -19.36 -25.57 -13.88
N ARG A 52 -19.43 -24.74 -12.84
CA ARG A 52 -19.36 -23.27 -12.97
C ARG A 52 -17.99 -22.79 -13.45
N ILE A 53 -16.91 -23.43 -13.01
CA ILE A 53 -15.55 -23.14 -13.51
C ILE A 53 -15.47 -23.47 -15.01
N ALA A 54 -15.96 -24.63 -15.43
CA ALA A 54 -15.94 -25.02 -16.84
C ALA A 54 -16.78 -24.07 -17.72
N GLU A 55 -17.95 -23.64 -17.23
CA GLU A 55 -18.79 -22.63 -17.91
C GLU A 55 -18.04 -21.32 -18.12
N PHE A 56 -17.39 -20.80 -17.07
CA PHE A 56 -16.62 -19.55 -17.18
C PHE A 56 -15.38 -19.71 -18.05
N GLU A 57 -14.68 -20.84 -17.99
CA GLU A 57 -13.53 -21.13 -18.87
C GLU A 57 -13.93 -21.14 -20.34
N ALA A 58 -15.03 -21.82 -20.69
CA ALA A 58 -15.56 -21.84 -22.04
C ALA A 58 -15.95 -20.43 -22.50
N TRP A 59 -16.69 -19.70 -21.67
CA TRP A 59 -17.11 -18.33 -21.98
C TRP A 59 -15.93 -17.39 -22.22
N ILE A 60 -14.90 -17.41 -21.37
CA ILE A 60 -13.69 -16.61 -21.54
C ILE A 60 -13.00 -16.94 -22.87
N THR A 61 -12.94 -18.22 -23.23
CA THR A 61 -12.31 -18.68 -24.47
C THR A 61 -13.09 -18.21 -25.70
N GLU A 62 -14.43 -18.20 -25.63
CA GLU A 62 -15.32 -17.72 -26.70
C GLU A 62 -15.24 -16.20 -26.94
N LEU A 63 -14.87 -15.42 -25.92
CA LEU A 63 -14.67 -13.97 -26.07
C LEU A 63 -13.52 -13.61 -27.02
N ASN A 64 -12.63 -14.56 -27.33
CA ASN A 64 -11.47 -14.37 -28.22
C ASN A 64 -10.67 -13.09 -27.89
N LEU A 65 -10.42 -12.88 -26.58
CA LEU A 65 -9.72 -11.70 -26.08
C LEU A 65 -8.25 -11.68 -26.53
N PRO A 66 -7.62 -10.49 -26.62
CA PRO A 66 -6.20 -10.37 -26.92
C PRO A 66 -5.35 -11.17 -25.94
N THR A 67 -4.46 -12.00 -26.48
CA THR A 67 -3.53 -12.80 -25.70
C THR A 67 -2.24 -12.03 -25.37
N ASP A 68 -1.44 -12.57 -24.47
CA ASP A 68 -0.15 -11.98 -24.06
C ASP A 68 0.77 -11.74 -25.28
N PRO A 69 1.07 -10.47 -25.63
CA PRO A 69 1.91 -10.15 -26.78
C PRO A 69 3.37 -10.55 -26.58
N LYS A 70 3.80 -10.78 -25.33
CA LYS A 70 5.17 -11.19 -24.97
C LYS A 70 5.36 -12.71 -25.14
N ILE A 71 4.27 -13.48 -25.14
CA ILE A 71 4.30 -14.95 -25.29
C ILE A 71 3.26 -15.36 -26.35
N PRO A 72 3.65 -15.36 -27.65
CA PRO A 72 2.71 -15.59 -28.76
C PRO A 72 2.04 -16.97 -28.74
N ALA A 73 2.67 -17.95 -28.09
CA ALA A 73 2.13 -19.30 -27.92
C ALA A 73 1.18 -19.44 -26.71
N SER A 74 1.05 -18.38 -25.90
CA SER A 74 0.22 -18.38 -24.71
C SER A 74 -1.23 -18.09 -25.08
N THR A 75 -2.14 -18.89 -24.52
CA THR A 75 -3.57 -18.59 -24.52
C THR A 75 -3.96 -17.67 -23.36
N ALA A 76 -2.98 -17.11 -22.64
CA ALA A 76 -3.24 -16.23 -21.52
C ALA A 76 -3.84 -14.91 -21.98
N VAL A 77 -4.89 -14.48 -21.29
CA VAL A 77 -5.65 -13.26 -21.55
C VAL A 77 -5.61 -12.37 -20.32
N SER A 78 -5.91 -11.08 -20.48
CA SER A 78 -5.92 -10.17 -19.34
C SER A 78 -7.19 -10.36 -18.49
N PRO A 79 -7.06 -10.65 -17.17
CA PRO A 79 -8.20 -10.71 -16.26
C PRO A 79 -9.03 -9.41 -16.23
N GLU A 80 -8.39 -8.25 -16.43
CA GLU A 80 -9.08 -6.96 -16.51
C GLU A 80 -9.94 -6.85 -17.78
N SER A 81 -9.49 -7.39 -18.91
CA SER A 81 -10.32 -7.50 -20.12
C SER A 81 -11.51 -8.43 -19.89
N VAL A 82 -11.32 -9.56 -19.21
CA VAL A 82 -12.41 -10.47 -18.83
C VAL A 82 -13.42 -9.76 -17.91
N LYS A 83 -12.95 -9.03 -16.89
CA LYS A 83 -13.79 -8.23 -15.99
C LYS A 83 -14.65 -7.22 -16.75
N ASN A 84 -14.05 -6.52 -17.71
CA ASN A 84 -14.75 -5.53 -18.52
C ASN A 84 -15.83 -6.18 -19.41
N SER A 85 -15.54 -7.34 -20.00
CA SER A 85 -16.56 -8.12 -20.74
C SER A 85 -17.67 -8.68 -19.83
N ALA A 86 -17.35 -8.96 -18.57
CA ALA A 86 -18.29 -9.54 -17.61
C ALA A 86 -19.29 -8.54 -17.01
N ARG A 87 -18.98 -7.23 -17.06
CA ARG A 87 -19.69 -6.13 -16.34
C ARG A 87 -21.22 -6.18 -16.37
N ASN A 88 -21.83 -6.72 -17.43
CA ASN A 88 -23.30 -6.78 -17.59
C ASN A 88 -23.85 -8.20 -17.80
N VAL A 89 -22.99 -9.23 -17.73
CA VAL A 89 -23.37 -10.62 -18.03
C VAL A 89 -23.30 -11.50 -16.78
N PHE A 90 -22.28 -11.27 -15.95
CA PHE A 90 -22.01 -12.08 -14.76
C PHE A 90 -21.61 -11.19 -13.59
N GLU A 91 -21.88 -11.68 -12.38
CA GLU A 91 -21.35 -11.05 -11.18
C GLU A 91 -19.82 -11.22 -11.14
N TRP A 92 -19.11 -10.12 -11.04
CA TRP A 92 -17.66 -10.12 -10.82
C TRP A 92 -17.39 -10.04 -9.31
N PRO A 93 -16.47 -10.85 -8.75
CA PRO A 93 -16.21 -10.83 -7.33
C PRO A 93 -15.79 -9.42 -6.90
N HIS A 94 -16.37 -8.94 -5.81
CA HIS A 94 -15.90 -7.69 -5.20
C HIS A 94 -14.38 -7.76 -4.99
N GLU A 95 -13.70 -6.61 -5.09
CA GLU A 95 -12.27 -6.52 -4.82
C GLU A 95 -11.98 -7.09 -3.43
N TYR A 96 -11.50 -8.34 -3.42
CA TYR A 96 -10.90 -8.91 -2.23
C TYR A 96 -9.59 -8.19 -2.02
N ILE A 97 -9.64 -7.14 -1.23
CA ILE A 97 -8.47 -6.59 -0.58
C ILE A 97 -8.06 -7.64 0.46
N PHE A 98 -7.33 -8.67 0.03
CA PHE A 98 -6.32 -9.19 0.93
C PHE A 98 -5.45 -7.99 1.20
N GLU A 99 -5.45 -7.49 2.43
CA GLU A 99 -4.35 -6.66 2.87
C GLU A 99 -3.10 -7.34 2.32
N GLU A 100 -2.41 -6.68 1.39
CA GLU A 100 -1.10 -7.13 0.96
C GLU A 100 -0.40 -7.49 2.26
N PRO A 101 0.17 -8.70 2.42
CA PRO A 101 0.98 -8.93 3.60
C PRO A 101 1.96 -7.78 3.61
N ALA A 102 1.83 -6.88 4.59
CA ALA A 102 2.58 -5.64 4.61
C ALA A 102 4.00 -6.05 4.28
N ALA A 103 4.47 -5.66 3.08
CA ALA A 103 5.71 -6.19 2.52
C ALA A 103 6.70 -6.10 3.66
N VAL A 104 7.20 -7.26 4.14
CA VAL A 104 7.92 -7.36 5.41
C VAL A 104 8.82 -6.16 5.45
N LYS A 105 8.47 -5.18 6.29
CA LYS A 105 9.19 -3.92 6.35
C LYS A 105 10.54 -4.35 6.88
N HIS A 106 11.47 -4.65 5.96
CA HIS A 106 12.87 -4.58 6.27
C HIS A 106 13.03 -3.24 6.98
N PRO A 107 13.71 -3.19 8.15
CA PRO A 107 13.81 -1.99 8.99
C PRO A 107 14.58 -0.83 8.34
N ALA A 108 14.63 -0.79 7.01
CA ALA A 108 15.16 0.28 6.17
C ALA A 108 14.12 0.83 5.16
N SER A 109 12.81 0.56 5.31
CA SER A 109 11.81 1.28 4.53
C SER A 109 11.90 2.77 4.90
N LYS A 110 12.42 3.60 3.98
CA LYS A 110 12.44 5.06 4.11
C LYS A 110 11.03 5.50 4.45
N VAL A 111 10.79 5.88 5.70
CA VAL A 111 9.56 6.56 6.08
C VAL A 111 9.59 7.89 5.33
N THR A 112 8.78 7.99 4.28
CA THR A 112 8.55 9.25 3.58
C THR A 112 7.62 10.05 4.48
N TYR A 113 8.20 10.83 5.40
CA TYR A 113 7.41 11.74 6.20
C TYR A 113 6.83 12.82 5.29
N SER A 114 5.54 13.10 5.44
CA SER A 114 4.85 14.16 4.66
C SER A 114 5.51 15.53 4.82
N ASP A 115 6.21 15.74 5.93
CA ASP A 115 6.89 16.97 6.27
C ASP A 115 8.39 16.68 6.49
N THR A 116 9.26 17.36 5.74
CA THR A 116 10.72 17.15 5.69
C THR A 116 11.39 17.29 7.06
N ILE A 117 10.84 18.11 7.97
CA ILE A 117 11.39 18.29 9.34
C ILE A 117 11.07 17.12 10.29
N THR A 118 10.13 16.25 9.92
CA THR A 118 9.65 15.19 10.82
C THR A 118 10.75 14.18 11.14
N LYS A 119 11.55 13.79 10.14
CA LYS A 119 12.66 12.86 10.34
C LYS A 119 13.71 13.43 11.31
N PRO A 120 14.24 14.65 11.11
CA PRO A 120 15.13 15.29 12.08
C PRO A 120 14.58 15.31 13.50
N ILE A 121 13.28 15.58 13.70
CA ILE A 121 12.67 15.58 15.05
C ILE A 121 12.70 14.19 15.67
N LEU A 122 12.37 13.14 14.91
CA LEU A 122 12.40 11.77 15.42
C LEU A 122 13.83 11.30 15.70
N ASP A 123 14.77 11.67 14.84
CA ASP A 123 16.20 11.39 15.06
C ASP A 123 16.70 12.13 16.31
N ALA A 124 16.26 13.37 16.56
CA ALA A 124 16.60 14.10 17.79
C ALA A 124 16.03 13.44 19.05
N ILE A 125 14.82 12.89 19.01
CA ILE A 125 14.22 12.13 20.13
C ILE A 125 15.03 10.87 20.41
N LYS A 126 15.47 10.17 19.35
CA LYS A 126 16.31 8.99 19.47
C LYS A 126 17.66 9.33 20.10
N ASP A 127 18.29 10.41 19.65
CA ASP A 127 19.58 10.89 20.17
C ASP A 127 19.46 11.42 21.61
N ALA A 128 18.27 11.89 22.01
CA ALA A 128 17.93 12.23 23.40
C ALA A 128 17.56 11.00 24.26
N GLY A 129 17.71 9.77 23.74
CA GLY A 129 17.38 8.54 24.48
C GLY A 129 15.89 8.31 24.69
N GLY A 130 15.03 8.85 23.83
CA GLY A 130 13.57 8.79 23.97
C GLY A 130 12.98 9.88 24.85
N SER A 131 13.79 10.82 25.34
CA SER A 131 13.32 11.99 26.08
C SER A 131 12.45 12.90 25.21
N ASP A 132 11.36 13.42 25.78
CA ASP A 132 10.51 14.45 25.18
C ASP A 132 10.81 15.87 25.71
N ASP A 133 11.96 16.05 26.39
CA ASP A 133 12.42 17.33 26.91
C ASP A 133 12.69 18.33 25.77
N ARG A 134 11.85 19.37 25.70
CA ARG A 134 11.83 20.29 24.57
C ARG A 134 13.11 21.12 24.44
N PRO A 135 13.68 21.68 25.53
CA PRO A 135 14.98 22.35 25.47
C PRO A 135 16.10 21.44 24.95
N GLN A 136 16.18 20.20 25.45
CA GLN A 136 17.17 19.22 24.97
C GLN A 136 17.00 18.90 23.48
N LEU A 137 15.75 18.68 23.03
CA LEU A 137 15.46 18.40 21.62
C LEU A 137 15.82 19.59 20.70
N ILE A 138 15.56 20.83 21.13
CA ILE A 138 15.98 22.02 20.38
C ILE A 138 17.50 22.08 20.25
N ALA A 139 18.25 21.83 21.33
CA ALA A 139 19.71 21.86 21.28
C ALA A 139 20.28 20.81 20.31
N ILE A 140 19.70 19.61 20.25
CA ILE A 140 20.12 18.58 19.29
C ILE A 140 19.79 19.00 17.85
N LEU A 141 18.60 19.54 17.61
CA LEU A 141 18.18 20.02 16.28
C LEU A 141 19.01 21.21 15.79
N GLU A 142 19.43 22.10 16.69
CA GLU A 142 20.39 23.17 16.37
C GLU A 142 21.74 22.60 15.95
N GLY A 143 22.19 21.52 16.60
CA GLY A 143 23.37 20.78 16.19
C GLY A 143 23.25 20.28 14.75
N TYR A 144 22.12 19.64 14.42
CA TYR A 144 21.87 19.18 13.05
C TYR A 144 21.84 20.32 12.03
N ALA A 145 21.26 21.46 12.40
CA ALA A 145 21.21 22.64 11.53
C ALA A 145 22.61 23.22 11.28
N LYS A 146 23.47 23.27 12.30
CA LYS A 146 24.87 23.73 12.19
C LYS A 146 25.74 22.79 11.34
N GLU A 147 25.41 21.50 11.31
CA GLU A 147 26.05 20.51 10.43
C GLU A 147 25.62 20.61 8.96
N GLY A 148 24.69 21.52 8.62
CA GLY A 148 24.21 21.71 7.25
C GLY A 148 23.33 20.57 6.74
N LYS A 149 22.71 19.80 7.64
CA LYS A 149 21.80 18.70 7.26
C LYS A 149 20.50 19.29 6.70
N GLU A 150 20.08 18.85 5.51
CA GLU A 150 18.71 19.14 5.07
C GLU A 150 17.68 18.53 6.05
N PRO A 151 16.55 19.21 6.30
CA PRO A 151 16.02 20.38 5.61
C PRO A 151 16.37 21.73 6.27
N PHE A 152 17.31 21.78 7.20
CA PHE A 152 17.64 23.01 7.92
C PHE A 152 18.28 24.05 7.00
N ALA A 153 18.01 25.33 7.28
CA ALA A 153 18.56 26.46 6.54
C ALA A 153 19.48 27.30 7.45
N ASN A 154 18.92 27.90 8.51
CA ASN A 154 19.66 28.75 9.44
C ASN A 154 19.25 28.49 10.89
N VAL A 155 20.12 28.87 11.82
CA VAL A 155 19.79 28.99 13.25
C VAL A 155 19.74 30.47 13.59
N THR A 156 18.60 30.95 14.08
CA THR A 156 18.39 32.33 14.50
C THR A 156 18.16 32.41 16.00
N VAL A 157 18.11 33.63 16.55
CA VAL A 157 17.78 33.84 17.97
C VAL A 157 16.34 33.44 18.31
N GLU A 158 15.46 33.35 17.32
CA GLU A 158 14.05 32.99 17.51
C GLU A 158 13.81 31.48 17.39
N GLY A 159 14.68 30.75 16.68
CA GLY A 159 14.57 29.31 16.46
C GLY A 159 15.34 28.82 15.24
N ILE A 160 14.98 27.64 14.76
CA ILE A 160 15.66 26.97 13.65
C ILE A 160 14.82 27.11 12.37
N GLU A 161 15.39 27.72 11.35
CA GLU A 161 14.77 27.82 10.03
C GLU A 161 14.97 26.55 9.22
N TRP A 162 13.94 26.13 8.48
CA TRP A 162 13.99 24.94 7.64
C TRP A 162 13.10 25.04 6.41
N LYS A 163 13.45 24.28 5.37
CA LYS A 163 12.78 24.22 4.06
C LYS A 163 11.61 23.24 4.11
N GLY A 164 10.40 23.74 3.85
CA GLY A 164 9.19 22.92 3.71
C GLY A 164 9.29 21.86 2.61
N SER A 165 8.41 20.86 2.64
CA SER A 165 8.42 19.76 1.64
C SER A 165 8.26 20.22 0.18
N ASN A 166 7.60 21.37 -0.05
CA ASN A 166 7.39 21.95 -1.37
C ASN A 166 8.20 23.24 -1.58
N TRP A 167 9.23 23.47 -0.76
CA TRP A 167 10.00 24.71 -0.80
C TRP A 167 10.85 24.80 -2.08
N SER A 168 10.78 25.94 -2.74
CA SER A 168 11.59 26.32 -3.91
C SER A 168 12.45 27.56 -3.60
N GLU A 169 13.47 27.80 -4.42
CA GLU A 169 14.36 28.96 -4.24
C GLU A 169 13.56 30.27 -4.31
N GLY A 170 13.62 31.06 -3.22
CA GLY A 170 12.82 32.28 -3.04
C GLY A 170 11.61 32.14 -2.10
N ASP A 171 11.23 30.92 -1.71
CA ASP A 171 10.15 30.69 -0.75
C ASP A 171 10.56 31.05 0.69
N LYS A 172 9.57 31.43 1.50
CA LYS A 172 9.77 31.67 2.94
C LYS A 172 10.14 30.39 3.66
N LEU A 173 11.14 30.49 4.54
CA LEU A 173 11.53 29.41 5.44
C LEU A 173 10.51 29.24 6.56
N ASN A 174 10.33 28.01 7.03
CA ASN A 174 9.55 27.72 8.21
C ASN A 174 10.42 27.89 9.45
N LEU A 175 9.83 28.35 10.56
CA LEU A 175 10.54 28.54 11.83
C LEU A 175 10.13 27.48 12.86
N LEU A 176 11.12 26.73 13.35
CA LEU A 176 10.98 25.77 14.44
C LEU A 176 11.39 26.43 15.77
N THR A 177 10.39 26.74 16.59
CA THR A 177 10.53 27.27 17.95
C THR A 177 10.10 26.19 18.95
N ILE A 178 10.33 26.41 20.26
CA ILE A 178 9.83 25.49 21.31
C ILE A 178 8.32 25.25 21.17
N LYS A 179 7.54 26.30 20.87
CA LYS A 179 6.09 26.20 20.70
C LYS A 179 5.71 25.35 19.48
N THR A 180 6.36 25.58 18.33
CA THR A 180 6.04 24.81 17.12
C THR A 180 6.54 23.38 17.22
N LEU A 181 7.67 23.13 17.88
CA LEU A 181 8.14 21.79 18.24
C LEU A 181 7.11 21.06 19.10
N ASN A 182 6.56 21.71 20.14
CA ASN A 182 5.54 21.09 21.00
C ASN A 182 4.29 20.65 20.22
N ASN A 183 3.80 21.51 19.32
CA ASN A 183 2.67 21.16 18.45
C ASN A 183 2.99 19.95 17.54
N ARG A 184 4.22 19.90 17.03
CA ARG A 184 4.68 18.77 16.21
C ARG A 184 4.75 17.48 17.02
N LEU A 185 5.33 17.51 18.22
CA LEU A 185 5.37 16.36 19.12
C LEU A 185 3.96 15.85 19.45
N ALA A 186 3.01 16.74 19.74
CA ALA A 186 1.61 16.36 19.97
C ALA A 186 0.99 15.67 18.74
N ASN A 187 1.26 16.16 17.53
CA ASN A 187 0.79 15.53 16.30
C ASN A 187 1.47 14.18 16.03
N LEU A 188 2.74 14.02 16.38
CA LEU A 188 3.45 12.74 16.26
C LEU A 188 2.90 11.70 17.23
N LYS A 189 2.59 12.08 18.48
CA LYS A 189 1.90 11.23 19.47
C LYS A 189 0.52 10.79 18.95
N LYS A 190 -0.28 11.71 18.41
CA LYS A 190 -1.60 11.39 17.80
C LYS A 190 -1.49 10.40 16.64
N LYS A 191 -0.38 10.42 15.90
CA LYS A 191 -0.10 9.52 14.78
C LYS A 191 0.58 8.21 15.20
N GLY A 192 0.87 8.01 16.49
CA GLY A 192 1.57 6.82 17.00
C GLY A 192 3.01 6.69 16.50
N LEU A 193 3.68 7.81 16.17
CA LEU A 193 5.06 7.82 15.70
C LEU A 193 6.09 7.98 16.82
N ILE A 194 5.63 8.46 17.99
CA ILE A 194 6.35 8.57 19.26
C ILE A 194 5.41 8.26 20.41
#